data_AF-A0A3G8H8W1-F1
#
_entry.id   AF-A0A3G8H8W1-F1
#
_cell.length_a   1.000
_cell.length_b   1.000
_cell.length_c   1.000
_cell.angle_alpha   90.00
_cell.angle_beta   90.00
_cell.angle_gamma   90.00
#
_symmetry.space_group_name_H-M   'P 1'
#
loop_
_entity.id
_entity.type
_entity.pdbx_description
1 polymer ?
#
loop_
_entity_poly.entity_id
_entity_poly.type
_entity_poly.pdbx_seq_one_letter_code
_entity_poly.pdbx_strand_id
1 'polypeptide(L)'
;MTPPDRVPQRDRNNLNPGITPFTVSVYPIQQAPGVWFANYMISEYRNGAEHVVANVSMRHATHRSETKAKQAARQAGERVAVRMRQQHHRVTEPGRLA
;
A
#
# COMPACT_ATOMS: atom_id res chain seq x y z
N MET A 1 30.30 -2.40 -28.37
CA MET A 1 29.44 -3.44 -27.75
C MET A 1 28.89 -2.87 -26.46
N THR A 2 27.66 -2.36 -26.49
CA THR A 2 26.93 -1.81 -25.34
C THR A 2 26.16 -2.94 -24.64
N PRO A 3 26.21 -3.07 -23.31
CA PRO A 3 25.40 -4.06 -22.60
C PRO A 3 23.90 -3.69 -22.67
N PRO A 4 22.99 -4.67 -22.80
CA PRO A 4 21.56 -4.42 -22.93
C PRO A 4 20.93 -4.00 -21.59
N ASP A 5 19.91 -3.15 -21.72
CA ASP A 5 18.94 -2.70 -20.72
C ASP A 5 18.91 -3.48 -19.39
N ARG A 6 19.45 -2.85 -18.34
CA ARG A 6 19.03 -3.14 -16.97
C ARG A 6 17.57 -2.75 -16.82
N VAL A 7 16.70 -3.73 -16.93
CA VAL A 7 15.33 -3.68 -16.39
C VAL A 7 15.43 -3.14 -14.95
N PRO A 8 14.69 -2.09 -14.56
CA PRO A 8 14.66 -1.68 -13.16
C PRO A 8 14.01 -2.82 -12.38
N GLN A 9 14.84 -3.58 -11.67
CA GLN A 9 14.43 -4.54 -10.65
C GLN A 9 13.61 -3.75 -9.63
N ARG A 10 12.29 -3.71 -9.81
CA ARG A 10 11.35 -3.08 -8.86
C ARG A 10 11.66 -3.64 -7.49
N ASP A 11 11.99 -2.76 -6.55
CA ASP A 11 12.22 -3.04 -5.14
C ASP A 11 11.16 -3.98 -4.55
N ARG A 12 11.43 -5.28 -4.66
CA ARG A 12 10.71 -6.38 -4.02
C ARG A 12 11.70 -7.02 -3.07
N ASN A 13 11.98 -6.36 -1.95
CA ASN A 13 12.42 -7.03 -0.73
C ASN A 13 12.47 -6.03 0.42
N ASN A 14 11.39 -5.98 1.20
CA ASN A 14 11.45 -5.60 2.61
C ASN A 14 10.25 -6.20 3.37
N LEU A 15 9.88 -7.44 3.03
CA LEU A 15 8.96 -8.25 3.82
C LEU A 15 9.76 -8.87 4.96
N ASN A 16 9.85 -8.16 6.08
CA ASN A 16 10.27 -8.75 7.35
C ASN A 16 9.15 -9.70 7.83
N PRO A 17 9.37 -11.02 7.95
CA PRO A 17 8.30 -12.00 8.17
C PRO A 17 7.84 -12.16 9.64
N GLY A 18 8.22 -11.25 10.54
CA GLY A 18 7.98 -11.44 11.99
C GLY A 18 6.81 -10.68 12.64
N ILE A 19 6.25 -9.64 12.02
CA ILE A 19 5.29 -8.73 12.69
C ILE A 19 4.30 -8.18 11.65
N THR A 20 3.15 -8.85 11.48
CA THR A 20 2.02 -8.55 10.54
C THR A 20 2.31 -7.55 9.40
N PRO A 21 2.68 -8.05 8.20
CA PRO A 21 3.15 -7.20 7.10
C PRO A 21 1.98 -6.75 6.23
N PHE A 22 1.36 -5.63 6.58
CA PHE A 22 0.43 -4.97 5.65
C PHE A 22 1.16 -4.58 4.37
N THR A 23 0.64 -5.01 3.22
CA THR A 23 1.08 -4.63 1.88
C THR A 23 0.14 -3.59 1.30
N VAL A 24 0.66 -2.68 0.47
CA VAL A 24 -0.14 -1.64 -0.20
C VAL A 24 -0.04 -1.82 -1.71
N SER A 25 -1.16 -2.08 -2.35
CA SER A 25 -1.31 -2.17 -3.80
C SER A 25 -2.02 -0.93 -4.33
N VAL A 26 -1.58 -0.37 -5.46
CA VAL A 26 -2.11 0.87 -6.02
C VAL A 26 -2.54 0.67 -7.46
N TYR A 27 -3.75 1.10 -7.78
CA TYR A 27 -4.39 0.95 -9.08
C TYR A 27 -4.84 2.32 -9.60
N PRO A 28 -4.15 2.90 -10.59
CA PRO A 28 -4.62 4.14 -11.20
C PRO A 28 -5.88 3.89 -12.02
N ILE A 29 -6.78 4.87 -12.06
CA ILE A 29 -8.00 4.84 -12.86
C ILE A 29 -8.10 6.17 -13.59
N GLN A 30 -8.23 6.11 -14.91
CA GLN A 30 -8.50 7.27 -15.74
C GLN A 30 -10.02 7.52 -15.76
N GLN A 31 -10.48 8.59 -15.12
CA GLN A 31 -11.90 8.97 -15.13
C GLN A 31 -12.30 9.61 -16.46
N ALA A 32 -11.40 10.41 -17.02
CA ALA A 32 -11.54 11.09 -18.30
C ALA A 32 -10.15 11.30 -18.92
N PRO A 33 -10.03 11.64 -20.21
CA PRO A 33 -8.73 11.92 -20.83
C PRO A 33 -7.93 12.94 -20.01
N GLY A 34 -6.74 12.54 -19.55
CA GLY A 34 -5.88 13.38 -18.69
C GLY A 34 -6.32 13.54 -17.23
N VAL A 35 -7.43 12.94 -16.79
CA VAL A 35 -7.92 13.00 -15.39
C VAL A 35 -7.79 11.63 -14.74
N TRP A 36 -6.90 11.53 -13.76
CA TRP A 36 -6.55 10.30 -13.08
C TRP A 36 -6.88 10.37 -11.59
N PHE A 37 -7.48 9.33 -11.05
CA PHE A 37 -7.46 9.06 -9.61
C PHE A 37 -6.82 7.69 -9.40
N ALA A 38 -6.66 7.26 -8.15
CA ALA A 38 -6.16 5.93 -7.88
C ALA A 38 -6.92 5.29 -6.71
N ASN A 39 -7.01 3.98 -6.76
CA ASN A 39 -7.39 3.16 -5.62
C ASN A 39 -6.11 2.68 -4.94
N TYR A 40 -6.14 2.57 -3.62
CA TYR A 40 -5.18 1.76 -2.91
C TYR A 40 -5.91 0.66 -2.14
N MET A 41 -5.28 -0.51 -2.10
CA MET A 41 -5.72 -1.67 -1.35
C MET A 41 -4.65 -2.02 -0.35
N ILE A 42 -5.06 -2.29 0.89
CA ILE A 42 -4.18 -2.78 1.94
C ILE A 42 -4.56 -4.21 2.20
N SER A 43 -3.59 -5.10 2.07
CA SER A 43 -3.75 -6.52 2.37
C SER A 43 -2.85 -6.93 3.52
N GLU A 44 -3.30 -7.88 4.32
CA GLU A 44 -2.51 -8.55 5.33
C GLU A 44 -2.36 -10.02 4.93
N TYR A 45 -1.15 -10.57 5.07
CA TYR A 45 -0.97 -12.00 4.96
C TYR A 45 -1.01 -12.63 6.35
N ARG A 46 -2.03 -13.44 6.62
CA ARG A 46 -2.24 -14.10 7.92
C ARG A 46 -2.66 -15.54 7.69
N ASN A 47 -2.11 -16.47 8.46
CA ASN A 47 -2.46 -17.89 8.43
C ASN A 47 -2.38 -18.53 7.03
N GLY A 48 -1.44 -18.09 6.19
CA GLY A 48 -1.28 -18.62 4.83
C GLY A 48 -2.21 -18.02 3.77
N ALA A 49 -3.05 -17.04 4.12
CA ALA A 49 -3.99 -16.40 3.21
C ALA A 49 -3.83 -14.86 3.17
N GLU A 50 -4.10 -14.26 2.01
CA GLU A 50 -4.20 -12.82 1.85
C GLU A 50 -5.60 -12.33 2.25
N HIS A 51 -5.66 -11.37 3.17
CA HIS A 51 -6.88 -10.72 3.62
C HIS A 51 -6.83 -9.24 3.28
N VAL A 52 -7.78 -8.77 2.47
CA VAL A 52 -7.92 -7.34 2.19
C VAL A 52 -8.53 -6.66 3.42
N VAL A 53 -7.79 -5.76 4.04
CA VAL A 53 -8.20 -5.03 5.26
C VAL A 53 -8.62 -3.59 4.97
N ALA A 54 -8.25 -3.05 3.81
CA ALA A 54 -8.77 -1.78 3.32
C ALA A 54 -8.80 -1.74 1.79
N ASN A 55 -9.86 -1.17 1.23
CA ASN A 55 -9.96 -0.84 -0.19
C ASN A 55 -10.55 0.56 -0.29
N VAL A 56 -9.74 1.51 -0.78
CA VAL A 56 -10.10 2.92 -0.78
C VAL A 56 -9.93 3.50 -2.17
N SER A 57 -11.02 4.08 -2.67
CA SER A 57 -11.02 4.87 -3.90
C SER A 57 -10.83 6.35 -3.61
N MET A 58 -9.77 6.94 -4.15
CA MET A 58 -9.49 8.37 -3.99
C MET A 58 -10.18 9.23 -5.06
N ARG A 59 -11.48 9.00 -5.31
CA ARG A 59 -12.24 9.75 -6.34
C ARG A 59 -12.26 11.26 -6.12
N HIS A 60 -12.12 11.70 -4.87
CA HIS A 60 -12.02 13.11 -4.50
C HIS A 60 -10.64 13.73 -4.81
N ALA A 61 -9.62 12.91 -5.09
CA ALA A 61 -8.26 13.35 -5.36
C ALA A 61 -7.87 13.00 -6.81
N THR A 62 -8.22 13.90 -7.72
CA THR A 62 -7.90 13.77 -9.14
C THR A 62 -6.60 14.49 -9.50
N HIS A 63 -5.83 13.91 -10.42
CA HIS A 63 -4.54 14.38 -10.88
C HIS A 63 -4.47 14.42 -12.41
N ARG A 64 -3.63 15.29 -12.96
CA ARG A 64 -3.40 15.39 -14.41
C ARG A 64 -2.51 14.29 -14.99
N SER A 65 -1.97 13.41 -14.15
CA SER A 65 -1.12 12.31 -14.59
C SER A 65 -1.29 11.07 -13.73
N GLU A 66 -1.12 9.92 -14.37
CA GLU A 66 -1.15 8.59 -13.74
C GLU A 66 -0.13 8.48 -12.60
N THR A 67 1.12 8.94 -12.84
CA THR A 67 2.19 8.88 -11.84
C THR A 67 1.85 9.66 -10.56
N LYS A 68 1.24 10.84 -10.69
CA LYS A 68 0.82 11.64 -9.53
C LYS A 68 -0.31 10.96 -8.77
N ALA A 69 -1.29 10.39 -9.48
CA ALA A 69 -2.35 9.62 -8.86
C ALA A 69 -1.82 8.39 -8.11
N LYS A 70 -0.89 7.63 -8.72
CA LYS A 70 -0.23 6.50 -8.07
C LYS A 70 0.54 6.92 -6.81
N GLN A 71 1.32 7.99 -6.89
CA GLN A 71 2.11 8.47 -5.77
C GLN A 71 1.23 8.94 -4.61
N ALA A 72 0.15 9.68 -4.91
CA ALA A 72 -0.81 10.12 -3.91
C ALA A 72 -1.48 8.94 -3.20
N ALA A 73 -1.93 7.94 -3.96
CA ALA A 73 -2.54 6.73 -3.39
C ALA A 73 -1.55 5.87 -2.60
N ARG A 74 -0.30 5.77 -3.06
CA ARG A 74 0.75 5.08 -2.32
C ARG A 74 1.01 5.75 -0.97
N GLN A 75 1.19 7.06 -0.95
CA GLN A 75 1.41 7.82 0.29
C GLN A 75 0.22 7.71 1.25
N ALA A 76 -1.01 7.76 0.73
CA ALA A 76 -2.21 7.57 1.54
C ALA A 76 -2.27 6.16 2.14
N GLY A 77 -2.08 5.13 1.31
CA GLY A 77 -2.09 3.74 1.75
C GLY A 77 -0.98 3.40 2.74
N GLU A 78 0.24 3.90 2.53
CA GLU A 78 1.37 3.71 3.46
C GLU A 78 1.09 4.35 4.82
N ARG A 79 0.51 5.56 4.85
CA ARG A 79 0.11 6.22 6.12
C ARG A 79 -0.93 5.42 6.88
N VAL A 80 -1.92 4.86 6.17
CA VAL A 80 -2.94 4.00 6.79
C VAL A 80 -2.31 2.70 7.28
N ALA A 81 -1.44 2.06 6.49
CA ALA A 81 -0.74 0.85 6.90
C ALA A 81 0.12 1.07 8.15
N VAL A 82 0.82 2.21 8.26
CA VAL A 82 1.58 2.57 9.48
C VAL A 82 0.64 2.71 10.69
N ARG A 83 -0.51 3.36 10.53
CA ARG A 83 -1.51 3.46 11.61
C ARG A 83 -2.07 2.10 11.99
N MET A 84 -2.32 1.21 11.04
CA MET A 84 -2.79 -0.16 11.30
C MET A 84 -1.75 -0.96 12.09
N ARG A 85 -0.45 -0.83 11.78
CA ARG A 85 0.64 -1.43 12.57
C ARG A 85 0.65 -0.94 14.02
N GLN A 86 0.45 0.37 14.22
CA GLN A 86 0.31 0.99 15.55
C GLN A 86 -1.01 0.65 16.27
N GLN A 87 -2.01 0.14 15.59
CA GLN A 87 -3.20 -0.37 16.29
C GLN A 87 -2.97 -1.82 16.70
N HIS A 88 -2.36 -2.61 15.81
CA HIS A 88 -2.06 -4.01 16.05
C HIS A 88 -1.08 -4.22 17.23
N HIS A 89 -0.08 -3.34 17.40
CA HIS A 89 0.83 -3.42 18.56
C HIS A 89 0.13 -3.13 19.90
N ARG A 90 -0.97 -2.37 19.88
CA ARG A 90 -1.64 -1.85 21.09
C ARG A 90 -2.60 -2.86 21.69
N VAL A 91 -3.13 -3.75 20.86
CA VAL A 91 -3.95 -4.89 21.27
C VAL A 91 -3.08 -6.02 21.85
N THR A 92 -1.77 -5.98 21.63
CA THR A 92 -0.79 -6.96 22.13
C THR A 92 0.00 -6.43 23.35
N GLU A 93 -0.56 -5.52 24.14
CA GLU A 93 -0.08 -5.31 25.52
C GLU A 93 -0.90 -6.22 26.46
N PRO A 94 -0.30 -7.24 27.09
CA PRO A 94 -0.99 -8.01 28.11
C PRO A 94 -1.31 -7.07 29.28
N GLY A 95 -2.60 -6.98 29.61
CA GLY A 95 -3.07 -6.25 30.77
C GLY A 95 -2.22 -6.58 32.00
N ARG A 96 -1.67 -5.53 32.61
CA ARG A 96 -1.30 -5.50 34.02
C ARG A 96 -2.48 -6.07 34.83
N LEU A 97 -2.33 -7.27 35.37
CA LEU A 97 -3.09 -7.69 36.53
C LEU A 97 -2.47 -7.01 37.74
N ALA A 98 -3.26 -6.12 38.35
CA ALA A 98 -3.06 -5.63 39.70
C ALA A 98 -3.52 -6.67 40.72
#